data_AF-A0A2W6UEB1-F1
#
_entry.id   AF-A0A2W6UEB1-F1
#
_cell.length_a   1.000
_cell.length_b   1.000
_cell.length_c   1.000
_cell.angle_alpha   90.00
_cell.angle_beta   90.00
_cell.angle_gamma   90.00
#
_symmetry.space_group_name_H-M   'P 1'
#
loop_
_entity.id
_entity.type
_entity.pdbx_description
1 polymer ?
#
loop_
_entity_poly.entity_id
_entity_poly.type
_entity_poly.pdbx_seq_one_letter_code
_entity_poly.pdbx_strand_id
1 'polypeptide(L)'
;MDIDPLAGIAQALAALDAAGGGRSPESLTANELLQVNAAFGALKRQVDAAFMPVAAEIARQSRTELGRDSLAKKQGFRTPVALIQATTGSSVGEAIKLVQVGEATAPRASLTGETLPPKHPHVAAAVAASTLSITSSHAIVRLLDRLAGRVHAAMLDDAERVLVRRAPGLRADELSRLLAHAEAELDPDGIAPRHEEQR
;
A
#
# COMPACT_ATOMS: atom_id res chain seq x y z
N MET A 1 -1.38 3.75 -20.93
CA MET A 1 -1.10 2.35 -21.30
C MET A 1 -1.57 1.56 -20.10
N ASP A 2 -2.69 0.86 -20.21
CA ASP A 2 -3.15 0.00 -19.12
C ASP A 2 -2.07 -1.06 -18.89
N ILE A 3 -1.41 -0.98 -17.74
CA ILE A 3 -0.46 -2.01 -17.33
C ILE A 3 -1.33 -3.20 -16.95
N ASP A 4 -1.27 -4.28 -17.72
CA ASP A 4 -1.91 -5.55 -17.34
C ASP A 4 -1.26 -6.05 -16.04
N PRO A 5 -1.95 -6.02 -14.89
CA PRO A 5 -1.37 -6.43 -13.63
C PRO A 5 -0.94 -7.90 -13.64
N LEU A 6 -1.60 -8.75 -14.43
CA LEU A 6 -1.26 -10.16 -14.53
C LEU A 6 0.02 -10.38 -15.34
N ALA A 7 0.30 -9.54 -16.33
CA ALA A 7 1.57 -9.58 -17.07
C ALA A 7 2.77 -9.28 -16.15
N GLY A 8 2.63 -8.31 -15.24
CA GLY A 8 3.65 -8.00 -14.24
C GLY A 8 3.91 -9.15 -13.26
N ILE A 9 2.85 -9.83 -12.80
CA ILE A 9 2.96 -11.04 -11.97
C ILE A 9 3.64 -12.17 -12.73
N ALA A 10 3.25 -12.42 -13.98
CA ALA A 10 3.84 -13.47 -14.81
C ALA A 10 5.34 -13.23 -15.04
N GLN A 11 5.74 -11.98 -15.32
CA GLN A 11 7.15 -11.62 -15.47
C GLN A 11 7.94 -11.81 -14.17
N ALA A 12 7.40 -11.40 -13.03
CA ALA A 12 8.06 -11.58 -11.74
C ALA A 12 8.18 -13.05 -11.34
N LEU A 13 7.18 -13.88 -11.67
CA LEU A 13 7.24 -15.32 -11.46
C LEU A 13 8.31 -15.98 -12.34
N ALA A 14 8.40 -15.60 -13.61
CA ALA A 14 9.46 -16.08 -14.50
C ALA A 14 10.85 -15.67 -14.00
N ALA A 15 11.01 -14.46 -13.46
CA ALA A 15 12.27 -14.02 -12.86
C ALA A 15 12.62 -14.80 -11.58
N LEU A 16 11.62 -15.15 -10.76
CA LEU A 16 11.80 -16.01 -9.60
C LEU A 16 12.24 -17.43 -10.00
N ASP A 17 11.62 -17.99 -11.03
CA ASP A 17 12.02 -19.30 -11.56
C ASP A 17 13.45 -19.28 -12.10
N ALA A 18 13.81 -18.27 -12.90
CA ALA A 18 15.16 -18.08 -13.43
C ALA A 18 16.22 -17.89 -12.34
N ALA A 19 15.86 -17.29 -11.20
CA ALA A 19 16.74 -17.18 -10.03
C ALA A 19 16.92 -18.50 -9.27
N GLY A 20 16.16 -19.56 -9.61
CA GLY A 20 16.20 -20.85 -8.95
C GLY A 20 15.13 -21.06 -7.89
N GLY A 21 14.05 -20.27 -7.90
CA GLY A 21 12.96 -20.35 -6.91
C GLY A 21 12.21 -21.69 -6.86
N GLY A 22 12.32 -22.52 -7.92
CA GLY A 22 11.79 -23.88 -7.95
C GLY A 22 12.73 -24.96 -7.39
N ARG A 23 13.97 -24.62 -7.04
CA ARG A 23 14.96 -25.55 -6.48
C ARG A 23 14.85 -25.61 -4.96
N SER A 24 15.36 -26.69 -4.36
CA SER A 24 15.45 -26.79 -2.90
C SER A 24 16.37 -25.69 -2.34
N PRO A 25 15.94 -24.90 -1.34
CA PRO A 25 16.76 -23.81 -0.80
C PRO A 25 18.15 -24.24 -0.33
N GLU A 26 18.28 -25.44 0.25
CA GLU A 26 19.55 -26.02 0.70
C GLU A 26 20.52 -26.39 -0.45
N SER A 27 20.04 -26.42 -1.70
CA SER A 27 20.86 -26.64 -2.90
C SER A 27 21.37 -25.34 -3.53
N LEU A 28 20.96 -24.19 -3.01
CA LEU A 28 21.32 -22.87 -3.51
C LEU A 28 22.60 -22.38 -2.84
N THR A 29 23.48 -21.77 -3.63
CA THR A 29 24.60 -20.98 -3.12
C THR A 29 24.08 -19.74 -2.39
N ALA A 30 24.93 -19.13 -1.56
CA ALA A 30 24.57 -17.90 -0.85
C ALA A 30 24.11 -16.77 -1.81
N ASN A 31 24.73 -16.63 -2.98
CA ASN A 31 24.34 -15.64 -3.97
C ASN A 31 22.97 -15.96 -4.61
N GLU A 32 22.72 -17.22 -4.96
CA GLU A 32 21.41 -17.65 -5.48
C GLU A 32 20.31 -17.44 -4.43
N LEU A 33 20.57 -17.72 -3.15
CA LEU A 33 19.62 -17.43 -2.07
C LEU A 33 19.24 -15.94 -2.01
N LEU A 34 20.22 -15.04 -2.15
CA LEU A 34 19.96 -13.60 -2.17
C LEU A 34 19.14 -13.18 -3.40
N GLN A 35 19.41 -13.77 -4.57
CA GLN A 35 18.66 -13.50 -5.80
C GLN A 35 17.22 -14.00 -5.72
N VAL A 36 17.01 -15.24 -5.24
CA VAL A 36 15.68 -15.81 -5.00
C VAL A 36 14.90 -14.97 -3.99
N ASN A 37 15.53 -14.55 -2.88
CA ASN A 37 14.90 -13.70 -1.90
C ASN A 37 14.48 -12.34 -2.48
N ALA A 38 15.34 -11.70 -3.29
CA ALA A 38 14.99 -10.46 -3.98
C ALA A 38 13.84 -10.64 -4.97
N ALA A 39 13.82 -11.74 -5.72
CA ALA A 39 12.77 -12.07 -6.67
C ALA A 39 11.42 -12.34 -5.99
N PHE A 40 11.40 -13.03 -4.84
CA PHE A 40 10.20 -13.15 -3.99
C PHE A 40 9.69 -11.79 -3.55
N GLY A 41 10.57 -10.90 -3.13
CA GLY A 41 10.21 -9.53 -2.76
C GLY A 41 9.54 -8.77 -3.93
N ALA A 42 10.05 -8.92 -5.15
CA ALA A 42 9.47 -8.32 -6.34
C ALA A 42 8.10 -8.92 -6.68
N LEU A 43 7.96 -10.25 -6.64
CA LEU A 43 6.69 -10.95 -6.90
C LEU A 43 5.61 -10.54 -5.88
N LYS A 44 5.95 -10.47 -4.59
CA LYS A 44 5.01 -10.01 -3.55
C LYS A 44 4.48 -8.61 -3.84
N ARG A 45 5.34 -7.67 -4.26
CA ARG A 45 4.92 -6.30 -4.60
C ARG A 45 3.99 -6.27 -5.82
N GLN A 46 4.26 -7.09 -6.84
CA GLN A 46 3.38 -7.21 -8.02
C GLN A 46 2.00 -7.75 -7.64
N VAL A 47 1.94 -8.79 -6.79
CA VAL A 47 0.68 -9.35 -6.30
C VAL A 47 -0.09 -8.33 -5.45
N ASP A 48 0.60 -7.65 -4.52
CA ASP A 48 -0.02 -6.60 -3.70
C ASP A 48 -0.58 -5.46 -4.57
N ALA A 49 0.19 -4.99 -5.56
CA ALA A 49 -0.22 -3.92 -6.47
C ALA A 49 -1.45 -4.31 -7.31
N ALA A 50 -1.51 -5.55 -7.80
CA ALA A 50 -2.68 -6.07 -8.49
C ALA A 50 -3.90 -6.26 -7.57
N PHE A 51 -3.66 -6.54 -6.28
CA PHE A 51 -4.72 -6.80 -5.32
C PHE A 51 -5.35 -5.52 -4.73
N MET A 52 -4.59 -4.44 -4.57
CA MET A 52 -5.06 -3.18 -3.99
C MET A 52 -6.34 -2.63 -4.68
N PRO A 53 -6.45 -2.55 -6.03
CA PRO A 53 -7.68 -2.09 -6.68
C PRO A 53 -8.90 -2.98 -6.38
N VAL A 54 -8.69 -4.30 -6.29
CA VAL A 54 -9.76 -5.25 -5.94
C VAL A 54 -10.21 -5.05 -4.50
N ALA A 55 -9.27 -4.87 -3.57
CA ALA A 55 -9.57 -4.60 -2.17
C ALA A 55 -10.34 -3.28 -1.98
N ALA A 56 -9.93 -2.23 -2.70
CA ALA A 56 -10.63 -0.94 -2.72
C ALA A 56 -12.06 -1.08 -3.27
N GLU A 57 -12.25 -1.86 -4.34
CA GLU A 57 -13.57 -2.08 -4.91
C GLU A 57 -14.48 -2.91 -4.00
N ILE A 58 -13.92 -3.93 -3.32
CA ILE A 58 -14.64 -4.68 -2.28
C ILE A 58 -15.09 -3.73 -1.16
N ALA A 59 -14.22 -2.81 -0.72
CA ALA A 59 -14.56 -1.82 0.31
C ALA A 59 -15.66 -0.87 -0.17
N ARG A 60 -15.54 -0.33 -1.39
CA ARG A 60 -16.53 0.55 -2.02
C ARG A 60 -17.90 -0.10 -2.14
N GLN A 61 -17.96 -1.38 -2.55
CA GLN A 61 -19.20 -2.16 -2.64
C GLN A 61 -19.69 -2.69 -1.28
N SER A 62 -18.91 -2.51 -0.22
CA SER A 62 -19.27 -2.94 1.13
C SER A 62 -19.52 -1.78 2.10
N ARG A 63 -19.48 -0.53 1.61
CA ARG A 63 -19.66 0.69 2.39
C ARG A 63 -20.94 0.67 3.22
N THR A 64 -20.90 1.31 4.38
CA THR A 64 -21.94 1.25 5.40
C THR A 64 -23.31 1.72 4.90
N GLU A 65 -23.31 2.68 3.98
CA GLU A 65 -24.49 3.33 3.39
C GLU A 65 -25.32 2.35 2.55
N LEU A 66 -24.73 1.24 2.10
CA LEU A 66 -25.44 0.22 1.35
C LEU A 66 -26.30 -0.71 2.24
N GLY A 67 -26.20 -0.62 3.57
CA GLY A 67 -27.09 -1.38 4.45
C GLY A 67 -27.02 -2.88 4.18
N ARG A 68 -28.14 -3.51 3.75
CA ARG A 68 -28.22 -4.94 3.39
C ARG A 68 -27.65 -5.26 2.00
N ASP A 69 -27.46 -4.25 1.16
CA ASP A 69 -26.92 -4.41 -0.18
C ASP A 69 -25.39 -4.45 -0.24
N SER A 70 -24.72 -4.19 0.88
CA SER A 70 -23.28 -4.32 1.07
C SER A 70 -22.79 -5.71 0.64
N LEU A 71 -21.79 -5.75 -0.25
CA LEU A 71 -21.18 -6.98 -0.75
C LEU A 71 -20.72 -7.88 0.39
N ALA A 72 -19.96 -7.35 1.35
CA ALA A 72 -19.51 -8.10 2.51
C ALA A 72 -20.67 -8.76 3.28
N LYS A 73 -21.76 -8.01 3.55
CA LYS A 73 -22.90 -8.54 4.29
C LYS A 73 -23.69 -9.59 3.49
N LYS A 74 -23.83 -9.42 2.17
CA LYS A 74 -24.41 -10.45 1.29
C LYS A 74 -23.62 -11.75 1.31
N GLN A 75 -22.32 -11.67 1.57
CA GLN A 75 -21.44 -12.83 1.76
C GLN A 75 -21.33 -13.29 3.22
N GLY A 76 -22.14 -12.75 4.14
CA GLY A 76 -22.15 -13.15 5.56
C GLY A 76 -21.07 -12.51 6.43
N PHE A 77 -20.31 -11.54 5.91
CA PHE A 77 -19.25 -10.85 6.66
C PHE A 77 -19.72 -9.50 7.22
N ARG A 78 -19.21 -9.18 8.40
CA ARG A 78 -19.56 -7.93 9.09
C ARG A 78 -18.92 -6.69 8.44
N THR A 79 -17.77 -6.86 7.80
CA THR A 79 -16.98 -5.78 7.17
C THR A 79 -16.27 -6.30 5.91
N PRO A 80 -15.89 -5.42 4.96
CA PRO A 80 -15.05 -5.80 3.81
C PRO A 80 -13.68 -6.36 4.25
N VAL A 81 -13.11 -5.81 5.32
CA VAL A 81 -11.86 -6.32 5.91
C VAL A 81 -12.02 -7.78 6.33
N ALA A 82 -13.10 -8.14 7.03
CA ALA A 82 -13.36 -9.52 7.43
C ALA A 82 -13.54 -10.47 6.23
N LEU A 83 -14.21 -10.00 5.17
CA LEU A 83 -14.34 -10.75 3.91
C LEU A 83 -12.97 -11.01 3.29
N ILE A 84 -12.12 -9.99 3.14
CA ILE A 84 -10.78 -10.12 2.57
C ILE A 84 -9.96 -11.14 3.38
N GLN A 85 -9.91 -10.99 4.70
CA GLN A 85 -9.18 -11.91 5.57
C GLN A 85 -9.62 -13.37 5.42
N ALA A 86 -10.93 -13.62 5.41
CA ALA A 86 -11.47 -14.97 5.31
C ALA A 86 -11.15 -15.63 3.97
N THR A 87 -11.08 -14.85 2.90
CA THR A 87 -10.81 -15.36 1.55
C THR A 87 -9.32 -15.51 1.23
N THR A 88 -8.45 -14.71 1.83
CA THR A 88 -7.00 -14.71 1.54
C THR A 88 -6.14 -15.34 2.62
N GLY A 89 -6.69 -15.55 3.83
CA GLY A 89 -5.92 -15.97 5.00
C GLY A 89 -5.05 -14.86 5.59
N SER A 90 -5.18 -13.60 5.15
CA SER A 90 -4.38 -12.49 5.66
C SER A 90 -4.79 -12.06 7.06
N SER A 91 -3.86 -11.43 7.78
CA SER A 91 -4.17 -10.75 9.04
C SER A 91 -5.11 -9.54 8.85
N VAL A 92 -5.71 -9.07 9.94
CA VAL A 92 -6.53 -7.84 9.95
C VAL A 92 -5.70 -6.66 9.44
N GLY A 93 -4.45 -6.54 9.90
CA GLY A 93 -3.56 -5.45 9.54
C GLY A 93 -3.23 -5.42 8.05
N GLU A 94 -2.98 -6.57 7.43
CA GLU A 94 -2.72 -6.66 5.98
C GLU A 94 -3.96 -6.28 5.16
N ALA A 95 -5.14 -6.80 5.52
CA ALA A 95 -6.39 -6.47 4.86
C ALA A 95 -6.73 -4.98 4.97
N ILE A 96 -6.51 -4.35 6.13
CA ILE A 96 -6.67 -2.90 6.30
C ILE A 96 -5.71 -2.13 5.41
N LYS A 97 -4.43 -2.53 5.35
CA LYS A 97 -3.45 -1.85 4.48
C LYS A 97 -3.85 -1.93 3.02
N LEU A 98 -4.34 -3.09 2.55
CA LEU A 98 -4.76 -3.30 1.16
C LEU A 98 -5.90 -2.34 0.79
N VAL A 99 -6.92 -2.28 1.65
CA VAL A 99 -8.06 -1.38 1.47
C VAL A 99 -7.61 0.08 1.49
N GLN A 100 -6.89 0.51 2.52
CA GLN A 100 -6.53 1.92 2.70
C GLN A 100 -5.57 2.43 1.60
N VAL A 101 -4.59 1.62 1.20
CA VAL A 101 -3.70 1.99 0.09
C VAL A 101 -4.48 1.97 -1.23
N GLY A 102 -5.30 0.95 -1.47
CA GLY A 102 -6.10 0.87 -2.69
C GLY A 102 -7.07 2.04 -2.85
N GLU A 103 -7.75 2.46 -1.77
CA GLU A 103 -8.63 3.64 -1.79
C GLU A 103 -7.84 4.94 -2.02
N ALA A 104 -6.65 5.06 -1.42
CA ALA A 104 -5.76 6.21 -1.58
C ALA A 104 -5.20 6.37 -3.01
N THR A 105 -4.98 5.25 -3.70
CA THR A 105 -4.37 5.20 -5.04
C THR A 105 -5.39 5.02 -6.16
N ALA A 106 -6.66 4.77 -5.84
CA ALA A 106 -7.72 4.68 -6.83
C ALA A 106 -8.01 6.05 -7.48
N PRO A 107 -8.32 6.08 -8.80
CA PRO A 107 -8.89 7.26 -9.44
C PRO A 107 -10.17 7.70 -8.72
N ARG A 108 -10.38 9.01 -8.66
CA ARG A 108 -11.57 9.59 -8.03
C ARG A 108 -12.53 10.08 -9.11
N ALA A 109 -13.79 10.26 -8.77
CA ALA A 109 -14.78 10.90 -9.64
C ALA A 109 -15.12 12.29 -9.10
N SER A 110 -15.15 13.29 -9.98
CA SER A 110 -15.72 14.61 -9.67
C SER A 110 -17.25 14.51 -9.56
N LEU A 111 -17.90 15.57 -9.07
CA LEU A 111 -19.35 15.66 -9.04
C LEU A 111 -20.00 15.60 -10.44
N THR A 112 -19.26 15.95 -11.49
CA THR A 112 -19.70 15.89 -12.88
C THR A 112 -19.32 14.57 -13.58
N GLY A 113 -18.70 13.63 -12.86
CA GLY A 113 -18.29 12.33 -13.39
C GLY A 113 -16.92 12.32 -14.07
N GLU A 114 -16.18 13.43 -14.06
CA GLU A 114 -14.81 13.47 -14.57
C GLU A 114 -13.87 12.66 -13.67
N THR A 115 -12.94 11.92 -14.29
CA THR A 115 -11.92 11.21 -13.54
C THR A 115 -10.89 12.19 -13.00
N LEU A 116 -10.80 12.28 -11.68
CA LEU A 116 -9.80 13.02 -10.94
C LEU A 116 -8.61 12.10 -10.62
N PRO A 117 -7.40 12.67 -10.51
CA PRO A 117 -6.23 11.90 -10.09
C PRO A 117 -6.46 11.28 -8.71
N PRO A 118 -5.74 10.19 -8.39
CA PRO A 118 -5.73 9.63 -7.04
C PRO A 118 -5.43 10.69 -5.98
N LYS A 119 -5.83 10.41 -4.72
CA LYS A 119 -5.52 11.31 -3.61
C LYS A 119 -4.01 11.46 -3.41
N HIS A 120 -3.29 10.35 -3.59
CA HIS A 120 -1.84 10.23 -3.49
C HIS A 120 -1.28 9.74 -4.84
N PRO A 121 -1.10 10.63 -5.83
CA PRO A 121 -0.71 10.26 -7.20
C PRO A 121 0.69 9.66 -7.29
N HIS A 122 1.65 10.08 -6.46
CA HIS A 122 3.01 9.53 -6.49
C HIS A 122 3.07 8.13 -5.86
N VAL A 123 2.32 7.89 -4.78
CA VAL A 123 2.15 6.55 -4.21
C VAL A 123 1.47 5.64 -5.22
N ALA A 124 0.43 6.12 -5.91
CA ALA A 124 -0.26 5.36 -6.95
C ALA A 124 0.70 4.93 -8.07
N ALA A 125 1.52 5.85 -8.58
CA ALA A 125 2.52 5.55 -9.60
C ALA A 125 3.56 4.52 -9.13
N ALA A 126 4.03 4.62 -7.89
CA ALA A 126 5.03 3.70 -7.34
C ALA A 126 4.48 2.30 -7.03
N VAL A 127 3.22 2.22 -6.60
CA VAL A 127 2.50 0.94 -6.46
C VAL A 127 2.31 0.30 -7.83
N ALA A 128 1.85 1.05 -8.83
CA ALA A 128 1.68 0.53 -10.19
C ALA A 128 3.02 0.06 -10.80
N ALA A 129 4.12 0.72 -10.46
CA ALA A 129 5.48 0.30 -10.83
C ALA A 129 6.06 -0.82 -9.94
N SER A 130 5.32 -1.29 -8.92
CA SER A 130 5.75 -2.29 -7.94
C SER A 130 7.09 -1.98 -7.26
N THR A 131 7.40 -0.69 -7.05
CA THR A 131 8.63 -0.24 -6.38
C THR A 131 8.44 -0.09 -4.87
N LEU A 132 7.22 0.16 -4.41
CA LEU A 132 6.87 0.20 -2.99
C LEU A 132 6.14 -1.05 -2.54
N SER A 133 6.44 -1.49 -1.31
CA SER A 133 5.65 -2.50 -0.63
C SER A 133 4.35 -1.90 -0.10
N ILE A 134 3.34 -2.74 0.11
CA ILE A 134 2.10 -2.34 0.78
C ILE A 134 2.33 -1.66 2.13
N THR A 135 3.30 -2.15 2.91
CA THR A 135 3.59 -1.60 4.24
C THR A 135 4.19 -0.19 4.13
N SER A 136 5.12 0.03 3.18
CA SER A 136 5.70 1.34 2.93
C SER A 136 4.67 2.33 2.39
N SER A 137 3.86 1.91 1.41
CA SER A 137 2.78 2.72 0.84
C SER A 137 1.77 3.14 1.91
N HIS A 138 1.36 2.20 2.76
CA HIS A 138 0.42 2.48 3.86
C HIS A 138 0.97 3.49 4.85
N ALA A 139 2.23 3.36 5.24
CA ALA A 139 2.86 4.26 6.20
C ALA A 139 2.95 5.70 5.64
N ILE A 140 3.29 5.85 4.35
CA ILE A 140 3.33 7.14 3.66
C ILE A 140 1.93 7.75 3.58
N VAL A 141 0.94 6.99 3.10
CA VAL A 141 -0.46 7.44 2.99
C VAL A 141 -1.00 7.90 4.35
N ARG A 142 -0.73 7.15 5.42
CA ARG A 142 -1.18 7.52 6.77
C ARG A 142 -0.55 8.81 7.28
N LEU A 143 0.74 9.03 7.01
CA LEU A 143 1.41 10.28 7.37
C LEU A 143 0.76 11.46 6.65
N LEU A 144 0.65 11.39 5.32
CA LEU A 144 0.14 12.47 4.49
C LEU A 144 -1.33 12.79 4.83
N ASP A 145 -2.16 11.77 5.06
CA ASP A 145 -3.56 11.95 5.46
C ASP A 145 -3.71 12.68 6.79
N ARG A 146 -2.81 12.41 7.74
CA ARG A 146 -2.81 13.09 9.05
C ARG A 146 -2.32 14.54 8.95
N LEU A 147 -1.57 14.89 7.91
CA LEU A 147 -1.06 16.24 7.68
C LEU A 147 -1.94 17.08 6.73
N ALA A 148 -2.81 16.45 5.93
CA ALA A 148 -3.66 17.09 4.92
C ALA A 148 -4.50 18.30 5.40
N GLY A 149 -4.84 18.36 6.69
CA GLY A 149 -5.59 19.48 7.27
C GLY A 149 -4.72 20.57 7.93
N ARG A 150 -3.40 20.37 8.02
CA ARG A 150 -2.46 21.24 8.75
C ARG A 150 -1.37 21.81 7.85
N VAL A 151 -1.05 21.11 6.76
CA VAL A 151 0.04 21.44 5.84
C VAL A 151 -0.54 21.80 4.48
N HIS A 152 0.08 22.77 3.81
CA HIS A 152 -0.34 23.20 2.48
C HIS A 152 -0.25 22.05 1.45
N ALA A 153 -1.25 21.92 0.58
CA ALA A 153 -1.35 20.80 -0.37
C ALA A 153 -0.11 20.64 -1.27
N ALA A 154 0.50 21.74 -1.73
CA ALA A 154 1.71 21.69 -2.55
C ALA A 154 2.93 21.11 -1.79
N MET A 155 3.06 21.40 -0.49
CA MET A 155 4.12 20.83 0.34
C MET A 155 3.90 19.33 0.57
N LEU A 156 2.64 18.90 0.69
CA LEU A 156 2.31 17.47 0.82
C LEU A 156 2.58 16.70 -0.45
N ASP A 157 2.29 17.27 -1.63
CA ASP A 157 2.64 16.69 -2.92
C ASP A 157 4.17 16.52 -3.06
N ASP A 158 4.93 17.57 -2.71
CA ASP A 158 6.39 17.52 -2.68
C ASP A 158 6.93 16.45 -1.72
N ALA A 159 6.36 16.37 -0.52
CA ALA A 159 6.72 15.36 0.45
C ALA A 159 6.39 13.95 -0.03
N GLU A 160 5.20 13.74 -0.60
CA GLU A 160 4.79 12.47 -1.17
C GLU A 160 5.81 11.99 -2.21
N ARG A 161 6.17 12.86 -3.16
CA ARG A 161 7.18 12.58 -4.20
C ARG A 161 8.54 12.19 -3.60
N VAL A 162 8.99 12.92 -2.58
CA VAL A 162 10.29 12.67 -1.92
C VAL A 162 10.26 11.34 -1.15
N LEU A 163 9.21 11.09 -0.38
CA LEU A 163 9.04 9.88 0.43
C LEU A 163 8.97 8.64 -0.45
N VAL A 164 8.16 8.68 -1.50
CA VAL A 164 8.01 7.56 -2.46
C VAL A 164 9.34 7.20 -3.13
N ARG A 165 10.17 8.20 -3.46
CA ARG A 165 11.50 7.98 -4.05
C ARG A 165 12.50 7.37 -3.05
N ARG A 166 12.42 7.74 -1.77
CA ARG A 166 13.41 7.34 -0.74
C ARG A 166 13.05 6.05 0.00
N ALA A 167 11.77 5.69 0.05
CA ALA A 167 11.28 4.53 0.80
C ALA A 167 11.68 3.14 0.26
N PRO A 168 11.91 2.91 -1.05
CA PRO A 168 12.27 1.59 -1.56
C PRO A 168 13.52 1.03 -0.89
N GLY A 169 13.45 -0.22 -0.43
CA GLY A 169 14.57 -0.93 0.21
C GLY A 169 14.82 -0.59 1.69
N LEU A 170 14.12 0.39 2.27
CA LEU A 170 14.25 0.70 3.68
C LEU A 170 13.64 -0.40 4.57
N ARG A 171 14.32 -0.70 5.67
CA ARG A 171 13.73 -1.47 6.78
C ARG A 171 12.67 -0.64 7.51
N ALA A 172 11.86 -1.30 8.33
CA ALA A 172 10.76 -0.64 9.06
C ALA A 172 11.24 0.50 9.98
N ASP A 173 12.39 0.32 10.65
CA ASP A 173 12.99 1.34 11.52
C ASP A 173 13.50 2.55 10.71
N GLU A 174 14.11 2.31 9.56
CA GLU A 174 14.61 3.36 8.66
C GLU A 174 13.46 4.14 8.03
N LEU A 175 12.42 3.46 7.57
CA LEU A 175 11.20 4.09 7.08
C LEU A 175 10.55 4.96 8.16
N SER A 176 10.45 4.45 9.40
CA SER A 176 9.88 5.21 10.51
C SER A 176 10.66 6.50 10.78
N ARG A 177 12.00 6.44 10.75
CA ARG A 177 12.86 7.64 10.89
C ARG A 177 12.68 8.62 9.73
N LEU A 178 12.60 8.12 8.49
CA LEU A 178 12.35 8.95 7.31
C LEU A 178 11.01 9.71 7.44
N LEU A 179 9.95 9.02 7.85
CA LEU A 179 8.62 9.61 8.02
C LEU A 179 8.58 10.62 9.16
N ALA A 180 9.20 10.31 10.30
CA ALA A 180 9.28 11.23 11.43
C ALA A 180 10.05 12.52 11.08
N HIS A 181 11.13 12.41 10.30
CA HIS A 181 11.87 13.57 9.84
C HIS A 181 11.05 14.43 8.87
N ALA A 182 10.39 13.82 7.89
CA ALA A 182 9.52 14.54 6.96
C ALA A 182 8.35 15.22 7.70
N GLU A 183 7.78 14.57 8.71
CA GLU A 183 6.76 15.16 9.56
C GLU A 183 7.24 16.45 10.26
N ALA A 184 8.41 16.40 10.89
CA ALA A 184 8.98 17.54 11.60
C ALA A 184 9.31 18.73 10.67
N GLU A 185 9.68 18.46 9.42
CA GLU A 185 9.90 19.51 8.42
C GLU A 185 8.60 20.13 7.90
N LEU A 186 7.56 19.31 7.73
CA LEU A 186 6.26 19.74 7.19
C LEU A 186 5.38 20.45 8.21
N ASP A 187 5.46 20.03 9.47
CA ASP A 187 4.64 20.53 10.57
C ASP A 187 5.50 20.73 11.83
N PRO A 188 6.33 21.79 11.86
CA PRO A 188 7.22 22.08 12.99
C PRO A 188 6.46 22.32 14.31
N ASP A 189 5.21 22.78 14.21
CA ASP A 189 4.31 23.05 15.34
C ASP A 189 3.48 21.84 15.76
N GLY A 190 3.78 20.64 15.21
CA GLY A 190 3.07 19.40 15.49
C GLY A 190 2.92 19.16 17.00
N ILE A 191 1.67 19.12 17.46
CA ILE A 191 1.24 19.10 18.87
C ILE A 191 2.20 18.27 19.73
N ALA A 192 2.83 18.93 20.71
CA ALA A 192 3.69 18.31 21.73
C ALA A 192 3.06 17.01 22.23
N PRO A 193 3.85 15.93 22.43
CA PRO A 193 3.32 14.67 22.91
C PRO A 193 2.49 14.94 24.17
N ARG A 194 1.21 14.54 24.13
CA ARG A 194 0.39 14.51 25.34
C ARG A 194 1.11 13.54 26.27
N HIS A 195 1.86 14.09 27.22
CA HIS A 195 2.42 13.34 28.31
C HIS A 195 1.28 12.51 28.90
N GLU A 196 1.48 11.20 28.93
CA GLU A 196 0.66 10.28 29.69
C GLU A 196 0.48 10.90 31.08
N GLU A 197 -0.74 11.36 31.36
CA GLU A 197 -1.17 11.55 32.74
C GLU A 197 -1.12 10.16 33.38
N GLN A 198 0.02 9.87 34.02
CA GLN A 198 0.11 8.87 35.07
C GLN A 198 -1.00 9.17 36.08
N ARG A 199 -2.00 8.29 36.12
CA ARG A 199 -2.79 8.01 37.31
C ARG A 199 -3.03 6.52 37.41
#